data_AF-A0A482XUV3-F1
#
_entry.id   AF-A0A482XUV3-F1
#
_cell.length_a   1.000
_cell.length_b   1.000
_cell.length_c   1.000
_cell.angle_alpha   90.00
_cell.angle_beta   90.00
_cell.angle_gamma   90.00
#
_symmetry.space_group_name_H-M   'P 1'
#
loop_
_entity.id
_entity.type
_entity.pdbx_description
1 polymer ?
#
loop_
_entity_poly.entity_id
_entity_poly.type
_entity_poly.pdbx_seq_one_letter_code
_entity_poly.pdbx_strand_id
1 'polypeptide(L)' 'MGSRILVTWLELTIVGITGGLLGATVGGPPGFVIYLATTLLTVGVVFHNVNELVKAWLRASQNGSAIE' A
#
# COMPACT_ATOMS: atom_id res chain seq x y z
N MET A 1 10.39 12.96 -4.55
CA MET A 1 9.49 11.81 -4.82
C MET A 1 9.90 10.54 -4.07
N GLY A 2 11.18 10.12 -4.04
CA GLY A 2 11.60 8.84 -3.42
C GLY A 2 11.42 8.71 -1.90
N SER A 3 11.48 9.80 -1.13
CA SER A 3 11.37 9.77 0.33
C SER A 3 10.00 9.29 0.84
N ARG A 4 8.90 9.67 0.18
CA ARG A 4 7.55 9.32 0.64
C ARG A 4 7.21 7.86 0.37
N ILE A 5 7.67 7.32 -0.75
CA ILE A 5 7.49 5.90 -1.10
C ILE A 5 8.27 4.99 -0.15
N LEU A 6 9.50 5.37 0.21
CA LEU A 6 10.31 4.63 1.18
C LEU A 6 9.70 4.67 2.58
N VAL A 7 9.12 5.81 2.99
CA VAL A 7 8.40 5.94 4.27
C VAL A 7 7.17 5.05 4.30
N THR A 8 6.35 5.08 3.24
CA THR A 8 5.16 4.25 3.16
C THR A 8 5.50 2.76 3.11
N TRP A 9 6.56 2.38 2.38
CA TRP A 9 7.07 1.01 2.37
C TRP A 9 7.54 0.56 3.76
N LEU A 10 8.21 1.44 4.51
CA LEU A 10 8.67 1.17 5.86
C LEU A 10 7.49 1.00 6.84
N GLU A 11 6.49 1.89 6.78
CA GLU A 11 5.28 1.81 7.61
C GLU A 11 4.52 0.50 7.39
N LEU A 12 4.34 0.09 6.12
CA LEU A 12 3.72 -1.19 5.76
C LEU A 12 4.51 -2.39 6.24
N THR A 13 5.85 -2.34 6.14
CA THR A 13 6.72 -3.42 6.60
C THR A 13 6.61 -3.57 8.11
N ILE A 14 6.59 -2.47 8.86
CA ILE A 14 6.39 -2.48 10.31
C ILE A 14 5.01 -3.06 10.65
N VAL A 15 3.94 -2.57 10.03
CA VAL A 15 2.57 -3.06 10.27
C VAL A 15 2.44 -4.54 9.93
N GLY A 16 3.03 -5.00 8.83
CA GLY A 16 3.03 -6.40 8.41
C GLY A 16 3.78 -7.32 9.37
N ILE A 17 4.95 -6.90 9.85
CA ILE A 17 5.73 -7.66 10.84
C ILE A 17 5.01 -7.68 12.19
N THR A 18 4.49 -6.55 12.66
CA THR A 18 3.72 -6.49 13.91
C THR A 18 2.46 -7.34 13.84
N GLY A 19 1.71 -7.27 12.74
CA GLY A 19 0.53 -8.10 12.51
C GLY A 19 0.87 -9.59 12.44
N GLY A 20 1.93 -9.96 11.73
CA GLY A 20 2.40 -11.34 11.65
C GLY A 20 2.88 -11.89 13.01
N LEU A 21 3.61 -11.10 13.78
CA LEU A 21 4.11 -11.49 15.10
C LEU A 21 2.97 -11.67 16.10
N LEU A 22 2.02 -10.73 16.14
CA LEU A 22 0.84 -10.85 16.99
C LEU A 22 -0.05 -12.03 16.58
N GLY A 23 -0.24 -12.23 15.27
CA GLY A 23 -0.98 -13.37 14.72
C GLY A 23 -0.33 -14.73 15.02
N ALA A 24 1.02 -14.79 15.08
CA ALA A 24 1.74 -16.00 15.44
C ALA A 24 1.65 -16.33 16.95
N THR A 25 1.52 -15.32 17.81
CA THR A 25 1.41 -15.51 19.27
C THR A 25 -0.01 -15.86 19.74
N VAL A 26 -1.04 -15.50 18.97
CA VAL A 26 -2.46 -15.75 19.29
C VAL A 26 -3.02 -16.76 18.28
N GLY A 27 -2.69 -18.03 18.46
CA GLY A 27 -3.21 -19.10 17.61
C GLY A 27 -4.75 -19.15 17.64
N GLY A 28 -5.40 -19.21 16.47
CA GLY A 28 -6.85 -19.38 16.33
C GLY A 28 -7.55 -18.30 15.48
N PRO A 29 -8.89 -18.21 15.54
CA PRO A 29 -9.70 -17.25 14.77
C PRO A 29 -9.22 -15.78 14.78
N PRO A 30 -8.66 -15.24 15.88
CA PRO A 30 -8.12 -13.87 15.89
C PRO A 30 -6.91 -13.66 14.97
N GLY A 31 -6.03 -14.66 14.81
CA GLY A 31 -4.87 -14.56 13.92
C GLY A 31 -5.26 -14.42 12.46
N PHE A 32 -6.36 -15.08 12.05
CA PHE A 32 -6.92 -14.93 10.70
C PHE A 32 -7.41 -13.50 10.44
N VAL A 33 -8.07 -12.86 11.42
CA VAL A 33 -8.56 -11.49 11.29
C VAL A 33 -7.39 -10.50 11.13
N ILE A 34 -6.30 -10.70 11.89
CA ILE A 34 -5.11 -9.86 11.79
C ILE A 34 -4.43 -10.02 10.43
N TYR A 35 -4.28 -11.26 9.95
CA TYR A 35 -3.73 -11.54 8.63
C TYR A 35 -4.58 -10.96 7.50
N LEU A 36 -5.91 -11.12 7.59
CA LEU A 36 -6.86 -10.58 6.62
C LEU A 36 -6.79 -9.05 6.59
N ALA A 37 -6.82 -8.39 7.75
CA ALA A 37 -6.70 -6.95 7.86
C ALA A 37 -5.37 -6.43 7.27
N THR A 38 -4.26 -7.10 7.58
CA THR A 38 -2.93 -6.77 7.05
C THR A 38 -2.88 -6.90 5.53
N THR A 39 -3.47 -7.99 5.01
CA THR A 39 -3.56 -8.23 3.57
C THR A 39 -4.39 -7.16 2.88
N LEU A 40 -5.57 -6.85 3.41
CA LEU A 40 -6.45 -5.81 2.86
C LEU A 40 -5.78 -4.42 2.89
N LEU A 41 -5.05 -4.11 3.96
CA LEU A 41 -4.32 -2.85 4.10
C LEU A 41 -3.17 -2.77 3.09
N THR A 42 -2.43 -3.86 2.91
CA THR A 42 -1.35 -3.97 1.91
C THR A 42 -1.89 -3.78 0.49
N VAL A 43 -2.96 -4.50 0.13
CA VAL A 43 -3.62 -4.37 -1.17
C VAL A 43 -4.16 -2.96 -1.36
N GLY A 44 -4.77 -2.35 -0.34
CA GLY A 44 -5.30 -0.99 -0.38
C GLY A 44 -4.22 0.04 -0.70
N VAL A 45 -3.04 -0.06 -0.09
CA VAL A 45 -1.93 0.85 -0.40
C VAL A 45 -1.40 0.64 -1.81
N VAL A 46 -1.29 -0.61 -2.28
CA VAL A 46 -0.89 -0.88 -3.67
C VAL A 46 -1.87 -0.24 -4.65
N PHE A 47 -3.18 -0.41 -4.45
CA PHE A 47 -4.20 0.21 -5.28
C PHE A 47 -4.15 1.74 -5.25
N HIS A 48 -3.91 2.33 -4.08
CA HIS A 48 -3.75 3.78 -3.96
C HIS A 48 -2.57 4.29 -4.79
N ASN A 49 -1.42 3.62 -4.69
CA ASN A 49 -0.22 3.99 -5.43
C ASN A 49 -0.42 3.86 -6.94
N VAL A 50 -1.05 2.78 -7.40
CA VAL A 50 -1.39 2.58 -8.82
C VAL A 50 -2.34 3.68 -9.31
N ASN A 51 -3.36 4.04 -8.53
CA ASN A 51 -4.29 5.10 -8.89
C ASN A 51 -3.60 6.47 -9.03
N GLU A 52 -2.69 6.81 -8.12
CA GLU A 52 -1.90 8.05 -8.24
C GLU A 52 -0.95 8.00 -9.44
N LEU A 53 -0.34 6.86 -9.74
CA LEU A 53 0.49 6.68 -10.93
C LEU A 53 -0.30 6.88 -12.22
N VAL A 54 -1.51 6.31 -12.30
CA VAL A 54 -2.41 6.47 -13.46
C VAL A 54 -2.85 7.92 -13.61
N LYS A 55 -3.24 8.59 -12.52
CA LYS A 55 -3.60 10.03 -12.55
C LYS A 55 -2.43 10.88 -13.04
N ALA A 56 -1.21 10.58 -12.61
CA ALA A 56 -0.02 11.29 -13.07
C ALA A 56 0.19 11.11 -14.59
N TRP A 57 0.01 9.88 -15.08
CA TRP A 57 0.05 9.58 -16.52
C TRP A 57 -1.01 10.34 -17.31
N LEU A 58 -2.26 10.32 -16.86
CA LEU A 58 -3.36 11.02 -17.53
C LEU A 58 -3.11 12.54 -17.63
N ARG A 59 -2.59 13.14 -16.56
CA ARG A 59 -2.21 14.57 -16.55
C ARG A 59 -1.06 14.85 -17.52
N ALA A 60 -0.05 13.98 -17.56
CA ALA A 60 1.07 14.12 -18.48
C ALA A 60 0.61 14.01 -19.95
N SER A 61 -0.28 13.06 -20.26
CA SER A 61 -0.85 12.89 -21.60
C SER A 61 -1.71 14.10 -22.02
N GLN A 62 -2.55 14.64 -21.14
CA GLN A 62 -3.33 15.85 -21.42
C GLN A 62 -2.44 17.07 -21.70
N ASN A 63 -1.37 17.25 -20.92
CA ASN A 63 -0.42 18.33 -21.14
C ASN A 63 0.32 18.17 -22.47
N GLY A 64 0.68 16.95 -22.87
CA GLY A 64 1.28 16.68 -24.18
C GLY A 64 0.39 17.12 -25.34
N SER A 65 -0.90 16.79 -25.30
CA SER A 65 -1.88 17.19 -26.33
C SER A 65 -2.22 18.68 -26.37
N ALA A 66 -1.87 19.45 -25.34
CA ALA A 66 -2.12 20.90 -25.30
C ALA A 66 -0.95 21.72 -25.88
N ILE A 67 0.19 21.08 -26.13
CA ILE A 67 1.42 21.72 -26.65
C ILE A 67 1.59 21.41 -28.15
N GLU A 68 0.83 20.45 -28.69
CA GLU A 68 0.68 20.13 -30.12
C GLU A 68 -0.44 20.96 -30.76
#